data_AF-M1ES41-F1
#
_entry.id   AF-M1ES41-F1
#
_cell.length_a   1.000
_cell.length_b   1.000
_cell.length_c   1.000
_cell.angle_alpha   90.00
_cell.angle_beta   90.00
_cell.angle_gamma   90.00
#
_symmetry.space_group_name_H-M   'P 1'
#
loop_
_entity.id
_entity.type
_entity.pdbx_description
1 polymer ?
#
loop_
_entity_poly.entity_id
_entity_poly.type
_entity_poly.pdbx_seq_one_letter_code
_entity_poly.pdbx_strand_id
1 'polypeptide(L)'
;MEAAGKEEISVEDEAVDKNIFKDCNKIAFYRRQKQQLSRRSTYKASLDSATIGKDSTKFRIINETTKVPLLAEIYGIEGNIFRLKINEETPLKPRYEVPDVLTSKPSTVRLISCAGDADSLVLTDGKGDLKYHITANPFKIDLVSEEEVVMSINSLGQLYFEHLQIPLEQ
;
A
#
# COMPACT_ATOMS: atom_id res chain seq x y z
N MET A 1 60.66 9.65 -13.39
CA MET A 1 59.98 8.58 -12.63
C MET A 1 58.91 9.27 -11.80
N GLU A 2 57.68 9.27 -12.29
CA GLU A 2 56.54 9.76 -11.50
C GLU A 2 56.30 8.80 -10.33
N ALA A 3 56.22 9.37 -9.13
CA ALA A 3 55.94 8.62 -7.92
C ALA A 3 54.50 8.11 -8.00
N ALA A 4 54.33 6.78 -7.92
CA ALA A 4 53.03 6.16 -7.76
C ALA A 4 52.38 6.72 -6.49
N GLY A 5 51.27 7.43 -6.65
CA GLY A 5 50.46 7.91 -5.54
C GLY A 5 50.01 6.71 -4.71
N LYS A 6 50.27 6.75 -3.40
CA LYS A 6 49.68 5.81 -2.46
C LYS A 6 48.17 6.02 -2.48
N GLU A 7 47.44 5.09 -3.07
CA GLU A 7 46.01 4.94 -2.78
C GLU A 7 45.89 4.56 -1.30
N GLU A 8 45.34 5.47 -0.49
CA GLU A 8 44.87 5.13 0.84
C GLU A 8 43.69 4.17 0.69
N ILE A 9 43.96 2.88 0.84
CA ILE A 9 42.94 1.83 0.88
C ILE A 9 42.11 2.10 2.13
N SER A 10 40.84 2.49 1.95
CA SER A 10 39.93 2.71 3.06
C SER A 10 39.62 1.37 3.74
N VAL A 11 39.64 1.33 5.07
CA VAL A 11 39.36 0.12 5.87
C VAL A 11 37.94 -0.42 5.60
N GLU A 12 37.05 0.42 5.08
CA GLU A 12 35.68 0.06 4.70
C GLU A 12 35.60 -0.80 3.42
N ASP A 13 36.60 -0.70 2.53
CA ASP A 13 36.62 -1.46 1.28
C ASP A 13 37.16 -2.89 1.45
N GLU A 14 37.83 -3.20 2.57
CA GLU A 14 38.32 -4.55 2.88
C GLU A 14 37.33 -5.40 3.71
N ALA A 15 36.32 -4.80 4.33
CA ALA A 15 35.47 -5.49 5.29
C ALA A 15 34.41 -6.40 4.64
N VAL A 16 33.91 -6.06 3.45
CA VAL A 16 32.83 -6.77 2.76
C VAL A 16 32.93 -6.61 1.24
N ASP A 17 32.88 -7.72 0.49
CA ASP A 17 32.73 -7.67 -0.96
C ASP A 17 31.31 -7.19 -1.35
N LYS A 18 31.21 -5.94 -1.77
CA LYS A 18 29.94 -5.31 -2.19
C LYS A 18 29.29 -6.02 -3.38
N ASN A 19 30.03 -6.82 -4.16
CA ASN A 19 29.49 -7.50 -5.35
C ASN A 19 28.56 -8.68 -5.04
N ILE A 20 28.59 -9.23 -3.83
CA ILE A 20 27.73 -10.35 -3.44
C ILE A 20 26.28 -9.90 -3.16
N PHE A 21 26.07 -8.61 -2.89
CA PHE A 21 24.75 -8.05 -2.64
C PHE A 21 24.09 -7.59 -3.93
N LYS A 22 22.78 -7.84 -4.04
CA LYS A 22 22.01 -7.39 -5.19
C LYS A 22 21.78 -5.89 -5.09
N ASP A 23 22.28 -5.15 -6.07
CA ASP A 23 21.81 -3.79 -6.30
C ASP A 23 20.34 -3.79 -6.75
N CYS A 24 19.68 -2.64 -6.62
CA CYS A 24 18.30 -2.42 -7.06
C CYS A 24 18.07 -2.79 -8.54
N ASN A 25 19.07 -2.64 -9.40
CA ASN A 25 18.99 -2.96 -10.82
C ASN A 25 19.05 -4.48 -11.06
N LYS A 26 19.53 -5.29 -10.11
CA LYS A 26 19.51 -6.75 -10.16
C LYS A 26 18.22 -7.35 -9.59
N ILE A 27 17.38 -6.55 -8.93
CA ILE A 27 16.12 -7.00 -8.32
C ILE A 27 14.94 -6.75 -9.27
N ALA A 28 14.37 -7.82 -9.83
CA ALA A 28 13.37 -7.71 -10.90
C ALA A 28 12.07 -7.00 -10.47
N PHE A 29 11.51 -7.32 -9.31
CA PHE A 29 10.27 -6.68 -8.84
C PHE A 29 10.48 -5.19 -8.56
N TYR A 30 11.65 -4.83 -8.00
CA TYR A 30 12.01 -3.45 -7.72
C TYR A 30 12.06 -2.62 -9.01
N ARG A 31 12.74 -3.14 -10.05
CA ARG A 31 12.77 -2.48 -11.37
C ARG A 31 11.38 -2.24 -11.92
N ARG A 32 10.52 -3.27 -11.90
CA ARG A 32 9.13 -3.15 -12.41
C ARG A 32 8.33 -2.12 -11.63
N GLN A 33 8.44 -2.09 -10.30
CA GLN A 33 7.78 -1.09 -9.46
C GLN A 33 8.29 0.34 -9.76
N LYS A 34 9.60 0.52 -9.95
CA LYS A 34 10.17 1.83 -10.31
C LYS A 34 9.69 2.32 -11.68
N GLN A 35 9.54 1.42 -12.66
CA GLN A 35 8.98 1.76 -13.96
C GLN A 35 7.51 2.24 -13.90
N GLN A 36 6.76 1.90 -12.84
CA GLN A 36 5.39 2.39 -12.68
C GLN A 36 5.32 3.83 -12.16
N LEU A 37 6.39 4.35 -11.54
CA LEU A 37 6.38 5.72 -10.98
C LEU A 37 6.16 6.81 -12.03
N SER A 38 6.45 6.53 -13.30
CA SER A 38 6.23 7.45 -14.43
C SER A 38 4.85 7.32 -15.08
N ARG A 39 4.01 6.38 -14.62
CA ARG A 39 2.70 6.11 -15.19
C ARG A 39 1.59 6.74 -14.34
N ARG A 40 0.48 7.10 -14.97
CA ARG A 40 -0.72 7.59 -14.25
C ARG A 40 -1.34 6.45 -13.44
N SER A 41 -1.97 6.78 -12.31
CA SER A 41 -2.76 5.82 -11.52
C SER A 41 -3.80 5.14 -12.40
N THR A 42 -3.90 3.83 -12.29
CA THR A 42 -4.90 3.01 -13.01
C THR A 42 -5.89 2.36 -12.05
N TYR A 43 -5.85 2.68 -10.76
CA TYR A 43 -6.72 2.07 -9.77
C TYR A 43 -7.94 2.94 -9.49
N LYS A 44 -9.12 2.31 -9.50
CA LYS A 44 -10.41 2.91 -9.11
C LYS A 44 -11.03 2.11 -7.98
N ALA A 45 -11.61 2.77 -6.99
CA ALA A 45 -12.40 2.12 -5.97
C ALA A 45 -13.88 2.10 -6.34
N SER A 46 -14.54 0.96 -6.15
CA SER A 46 -15.98 0.78 -6.30
C SER A 46 -16.62 0.99 -4.92
N LEU A 47 -16.98 2.24 -4.61
CA LEU A 47 -17.49 2.62 -3.29
C LEU A 47 -18.93 2.14 -3.05
N ASP A 48 -19.68 1.85 -4.10
CA ASP A 48 -20.96 1.15 -4.08
C ASP A 48 -20.87 -0.27 -3.49
N SER A 49 -19.70 -0.91 -3.62
CA SER A 49 -19.42 -2.22 -3.00
C SER A 49 -19.08 -2.15 -1.51
N ALA A 50 -19.05 -0.94 -0.92
CA ALA A 50 -18.59 -0.77 0.44
C ALA A 50 -19.48 -1.48 1.45
N THR A 51 -18.89 -2.37 2.25
CA THR A 51 -19.55 -3.06 3.35
C THR A 51 -18.92 -2.62 4.66
N ILE A 52 -19.69 -1.91 5.48
CA ILE A 52 -19.25 -1.40 6.79
C ILE A 52 -19.56 -2.44 7.85
N GLY A 53 -18.54 -3.17 8.27
CA GLY A 53 -18.62 -4.16 9.33
C GLY A 53 -18.41 -3.57 10.73
N LYS A 54 -18.46 -4.44 11.74
CA LYS A 54 -18.15 -4.07 13.13
C LYS A 54 -16.66 -3.72 13.31
N ASP A 55 -15.79 -4.53 12.71
CA ASP A 55 -14.34 -4.44 12.89
C ASP A 55 -13.64 -3.67 11.75
N SER A 56 -14.24 -3.65 10.55
CA SER A 56 -13.62 -3.09 9.34
C SER A 56 -14.63 -2.67 8.29
N THR A 57 -14.27 -1.68 7.48
CA THR A 57 -14.97 -1.37 6.21
C THR A 57 -14.23 -2.00 5.05
N LYS A 58 -14.96 -2.71 4.17
CA LYS A 58 -14.39 -3.36 2.99
C LYS A 58 -14.95 -2.77 1.71
N PHE A 59 -14.15 -2.63 0.67
CA PHE A 59 -14.60 -2.20 -0.66
C PHE A 59 -13.65 -2.74 -1.74
N ARG A 60 -14.13 -2.82 -2.98
CA ARG A 60 -13.33 -3.27 -4.12
C ARG A 60 -12.48 -2.14 -4.69
N ILE A 61 -11.27 -2.48 -5.14
CA ILE A 61 -10.41 -1.64 -5.97
C ILE A 61 -10.12 -2.41 -7.25
N ILE A 62 -10.30 -1.80 -8.41
CA ILE A 62 -10.06 -2.40 -9.72
C ILE A 62 -8.92 -1.66 -10.41
N ASN A 63 -7.95 -2.40 -10.93
CA ASN A 63 -6.99 -1.86 -11.89
C ASN A 63 -7.64 -1.79 -13.28
N GLU A 64 -7.71 -0.62 -13.90
CA GLU A 64 -8.35 -0.42 -15.19
C GLU A 64 -7.64 -1.12 -16.35
N THR A 65 -6.35 -1.42 -16.23
CA THR A 65 -5.58 -2.11 -17.26
C THR A 65 -5.73 -3.62 -17.14
N THR A 66 -5.49 -4.19 -15.95
CA THR A 66 -5.53 -5.64 -15.76
C THR A 66 -6.94 -6.18 -15.51
N LYS A 67 -7.89 -5.30 -15.14
CA LYS A 67 -9.26 -5.64 -14.75
C LYS A 67 -9.36 -6.61 -13.58
N VAL A 68 -8.30 -6.77 -12.81
CA VAL A 68 -8.26 -7.66 -11.64
C VAL A 68 -8.84 -6.93 -10.43
N PRO A 69 -9.86 -7.50 -9.75
CA PRO A 69 -10.40 -6.94 -8.52
C PRO A 69 -9.50 -7.24 -7.32
N LEU A 70 -9.24 -6.21 -6.54
CA LEU A 70 -8.61 -6.27 -5.23
C LEU A 70 -9.65 -5.94 -4.16
N LEU A 71 -9.49 -6.52 -2.99
CA LEU A 71 -10.25 -6.19 -1.79
C LEU A 71 -9.40 -5.27 -0.91
N ALA A 72 -9.93 -4.09 -0.60
CA ALA A 72 -9.38 -3.21 0.41
C ALA A 72 -10.19 -3.33 1.70
N GLU A 73 -9.49 -3.42 2.82
CA GLU A 73 -10.04 -3.48 4.16
C GLU A 73 -9.42 -2.35 4.98
N ILE A 74 -10.26 -1.46 5.49
CA ILE A 74 -9.89 -0.36 6.39
C ILE A 74 -10.32 -0.73 7.81
N TYR A 75 -9.38 -0.63 8.74
CA TYR A 75 -9.61 -0.80 10.17
C TYR A 75 -9.24 0.49 10.92
N GLY A 76 -10.14 0.93 11.79
CA GLY A 76 -9.78 1.79 12.90
C GLY A 76 -9.26 0.91 14.04
N ILE A 77 -8.14 1.28 14.65
CA ILE A 77 -7.52 0.56 15.77
C ILE A 77 -7.36 1.55 16.93
N GLU A 78 -7.53 1.07 18.17
CA GLU A 78 -7.33 1.87 19.38
C GLU A 78 -5.94 2.53 19.40
N GLY A 79 -5.87 3.74 20.00
CA GLY A 79 -4.63 4.52 20.04
C GLY A 79 -4.36 5.33 18.77
N ASN A 80 -5.42 5.75 18.06
CA ASN A 80 -5.35 6.54 16.83
C ASN A 80 -4.54 5.85 15.72
N ILE A 81 -4.68 4.52 15.63
CA ILE A 81 -3.98 3.70 14.64
C ILE A 81 -4.94 3.39 13.49
N PHE A 82 -4.42 3.51 12.28
CA PHE A 82 -5.12 3.10 11.06
C PHE A 82 -4.41 1.92 10.41
N ARG A 83 -5.18 0.96 9.92
CA ARG A 83 -4.67 -0.13 9.12
C ARG A 83 -5.43 -0.22 7.80
N LEU A 84 -4.70 -0.11 6.71
CA LEU A 84 -5.14 -0.47 5.37
C LEU A 84 -4.55 -1.84 5.01
N LYS A 85 -5.41 -2.77 4.60
CA LYS A 85 -5.00 -4.03 4.00
C LYS A 85 -5.57 -4.11 2.59
N ILE A 86 -4.72 -4.43 1.61
CA ILE A 86 -5.14 -4.67 0.23
C ILE A 86 -4.70 -6.07 -0.14
N ASN A 87 -5.61 -6.88 -0.65
CA ASN A 87 -5.32 -8.23 -1.15
C ASN A 87 -6.07 -8.48 -2.46
N GLU A 88 -5.71 -9.54 -3.18
CA GLU A 88 -6.57 -10.04 -4.27
C GLU A 88 -7.88 -10.54 -3.68
N GLU A 89 -9.00 -10.23 -4.35
CA GLU A 89 -10.30 -10.70 -3.89
C GLU A 89 -10.46 -12.21 -4.11
N THR A 90 -10.01 -12.70 -5.26
CA THR A 90 -10.02 -14.13 -5.64
C THR A 90 -8.64 -14.54 -6.15
N PRO A 91 -7.66 -14.73 -5.25
CA PRO A 91 -6.29 -15.09 -5.64
C PRO A 91 -6.17 -16.55 -6.10
N LEU A 92 -5.21 -16.83 -6.99
CA LEU A 92 -4.85 -18.22 -7.37
C LEU A 92 -4.40 -19.07 -6.18
N LYS A 93 -3.73 -18.45 -5.21
CA LYS A 93 -3.38 -19.01 -3.90
C LYS A 93 -3.30 -17.89 -2.87
N PRO A 94 -3.55 -18.15 -1.58
CA PRO A 94 -3.46 -17.11 -0.56
C PRO A 94 -2.12 -16.37 -0.60
N ARG A 95 -2.17 -15.03 -0.53
CA ARG A 95 -0.96 -14.23 -0.33
C ARG A 95 -0.47 -14.40 1.09
N TYR A 96 0.84 -14.35 1.27
CA TYR A 96 1.46 -14.46 2.58
C TYR A 96 1.02 -13.30 3.48
N GLU A 97 0.51 -13.63 4.65
CA GLU A 97 0.22 -12.67 5.73
C GLU A 97 1.16 -12.99 6.88
N VAL A 98 1.89 -11.98 7.36
CA VAL A 98 2.96 -12.16 8.34
C VAL A 98 2.38 -12.65 9.68
N PRO A 99 2.70 -13.87 10.13
CA PRO A 99 2.32 -14.36 11.45
C PRO A 99 3.30 -13.89 12.52
N ASP A 100 2.93 -14.03 13.79
CA ASP A 100 3.79 -13.95 14.98
C ASP A 100 4.50 -12.61 15.29
N VAL A 101 4.37 -11.59 14.43
CA VAL A 101 4.91 -10.24 14.68
C VAL A 101 4.01 -9.42 15.60
N LEU A 102 2.68 -9.54 15.44
CA LEU A 102 1.72 -8.93 16.35
C LEU A 102 1.56 -9.83 17.57
N THR A 103 1.82 -9.29 18.77
CA THR A 103 1.74 -10.03 20.04
C THR A 103 0.30 -10.36 20.44
N SER A 104 -0.69 -9.66 19.89
CA SER A 104 -2.12 -9.92 20.06
C SER A 104 -2.94 -9.32 18.91
N LYS A 105 -4.22 -9.71 18.80
CA LYS A 105 -5.16 -9.08 17.85
C LYS A 105 -5.41 -7.63 18.32
N PRO A 106 -5.13 -6.60 17.49
CA PRO A 106 -5.40 -5.22 17.87
C PRO A 106 -6.89 -4.97 18.12
N SER A 107 -7.20 -4.19 19.17
CA SER A 107 -8.57 -3.74 19.45
C SER A 107 -9.03 -2.78 18.35
N THR A 108 -10.14 -3.12 17.70
CA THR A 108 -10.69 -2.33 16.60
C THR A 108 -11.69 -1.29 17.10
N VAL A 109 -11.62 -0.10 16.52
CA VAL A 109 -12.63 0.96 16.68
C VAL A 109 -13.60 0.87 15.50
N ARG A 110 -14.90 0.83 15.81
CA ARG A 110 -15.93 0.78 14.78
C ARG A 110 -15.93 2.08 13.97
N LEU A 111 -15.80 1.95 12.66
CA LEU A 111 -15.95 3.05 11.73
C LEU A 111 -17.40 3.17 11.27
N ILE A 112 -17.83 4.41 11.05
CA ILE A 112 -19.15 4.72 10.49
C ILE A 112 -18.99 5.59 9.25
N SER A 113 -19.86 5.42 8.27
CA SER A 113 -19.91 6.31 7.12
C SER A 113 -20.57 7.63 7.48
N CYS A 114 -19.94 8.72 7.10
CA CYS A 114 -20.57 10.04 7.03
C CYS A 114 -21.15 10.27 5.64
N ALA A 115 -21.92 11.34 5.47
CA ALA A 115 -22.39 11.78 4.17
C ALA A 115 -21.18 11.99 3.22
N GLY A 116 -21.07 11.14 2.20
CA GLY A 116 -20.17 11.30 1.06
C GLY A 116 -20.97 11.65 -0.20
N ASP A 117 -20.26 11.86 -1.31
CA ASP A 117 -20.85 11.95 -2.65
C ASP A 117 -20.70 10.61 -3.40
N ALA A 118 -21.08 10.56 -4.68
CA ALA A 118 -20.96 9.33 -5.47
C ALA A 118 -19.50 8.91 -5.72
N ASP A 119 -18.55 9.85 -5.65
CA ASP A 119 -17.13 9.65 -5.96
C ASP A 119 -16.25 9.55 -4.71
N SER A 120 -16.84 9.67 -3.52
CA SER A 120 -16.12 9.66 -2.25
C SER A 120 -16.87 8.99 -1.11
N LEU A 121 -16.12 8.33 -0.24
CA LEU A 121 -16.62 7.73 0.98
C LEU A 121 -15.84 8.30 2.16
N VAL A 122 -16.55 8.93 3.09
CA VAL A 122 -15.95 9.42 4.34
C VAL A 122 -16.29 8.45 5.45
N LEU A 123 -15.26 7.87 6.05
CA LEU A 123 -15.39 7.07 7.28
C LEU A 123 -14.88 7.89 8.47
N THR A 124 -15.52 7.77 9.61
CA THR A 124 -15.05 8.39 10.86
C THR A 124 -14.99 7.37 11.97
N ASP A 125 -14.10 7.59 12.93
CA ASP A 125 -14.27 6.97 14.24
C ASP A 125 -15.52 7.54 14.94
N GLY A 126 -16.09 6.81 15.89
CA GLY A 126 -17.31 7.24 16.58
C GLY A 126 -17.17 8.55 17.38
N LYS A 127 -15.96 9.10 17.52
CA LYS A 127 -15.67 10.37 18.19
C LYS A 127 -15.73 11.55 17.23
N GLY A 128 -15.38 11.34 15.96
CA GLY A 128 -15.39 12.39 14.93
C GLY A 128 -14.03 13.03 14.67
N ASP A 129 -13.01 12.71 15.47
CA ASP A 129 -11.71 13.38 15.49
C ASP A 129 -10.82 12.96 14.31
N LEU A 130 -11.03 11.74 13.81
CA LEU A 130 -10.27 11.16 12.70
C LEU A 130 -11.20 10.70 11.59
N LYS A 131 -10.99 11.25 10.39
CA LYS A 131 -11.76 10.94 9.19
C LYS A 131 -10.88 10.34 8.11
N TYR A 132 -11.43 9.36 7.40
CA TYR A 132 -10.83 8.74 6.22
C TYR A 132 -11.64 9.17 5.01
N HIS A 133 -11.05 10.01 4.18
CA HIS A 133 -11.63 10.46 2.93
C HIS A 133 -11.12 9.57 1.81
N ILE A 134 -11.97 8.67 1.33
CA ILE A 134 -11.64 7.73 0.25
C ILE A 134 -12.18 8.32 -1.04
N THR A 135 -11.29 8.64 -1.99
CA THR A 135 -11.66 9.08 -3.34
C THR A 135 -11.68 7.86 -4.27
N ALA A 136 -12.74 7.73 -5.07
CA ALA A 136 -12.94 6.59 -5.96
C ALA A 136 -11.96 6.58 -7.14
N ASN A 137 -11.82 7.71 -7.84
CA ASN A 137 -11.12 7.77 -9.13
C ASN A 137 -10.33 9.08 -9.35
N PRO A 138 -8.99 9.03 -9.36
CA PRO A 138 -8.15 7.86 -9.06
C PRO A 138 -8.28 7.48 -7.58
N PHE A 139 -8.13 6.17 -7.29
CA PHE A 139 -8.21 5.68 -5.91
C PHE A 139 -7.17 6.38 -5.03
N LYS A 140 -7.63 7.01 -3.95
CA LYS A 140 -6.80 7.73 -2.97
C LYS A 140 -7.47 7.65 -1.61
N ILE A 141 -6.68 7.66 -0.53
CA ILE A 141 -7.20 7.82 0.83
C ILE A 141 -6.48 8.99 1.49
N ASP A 142 -7.22 9.97 1.99
CA ASP A 142 -6.71 11.03 2.84
C ASP A 142 -7.15 10.80 4.28
N LEU A 143 -6.19 10.83 5.20
CA LEU A 143 -6.42 10.84 6.63
C LEU A 143 -6.52 12.28 7.09
N VAL A 144 -7.67 12.65 7.65
CA VAL A 144 -8.00 14.00 8.06
C VAL A 144 -8.20 14.04 9.57
N SER A 145 -7.54 14.96 10.25
CA SER A 145 -7.72 15.23 11.68
C SER A 145 -7.82 16.74 11.87
N GLU A 146 -8.77 17.20 12.69
CA GLU A 146 -9.00 18.64 12.92
C GLU A 146 -9.12 19.48 11.63
N GLU A 147 -9.77 18.92 10.60
CA GLU A 147 -9.96 19.52 9.27
C GLU A 147 -8.69 19.63 8.39
N GLU A 148 -7.55 19.12 8.86
CA GLU A 148 -6.30 19.07 8.11
C GLU A 148 -5.97 17.66 7.62
N VAL A 149 -5.45 17.55 6.39
CA VAL A 149 -4.93 16.28 5.86
C VAL A 149 -3.57 16.00 6.49
N VAL A 150 -3.51 15.01 7.37
CA VAL A 150 -2.27 14.60 8.06
C VAL A 150 -1.47 13.57 7.27
N MET A 151 -2.13 12.78 6.42
CA MET A 151 -1.50 11.76 5.58
C MET A 151 -2.33 11.47 4.35
N SER A 152 -1.67 11.22 3.21
CA SER A 152 -2.33 10.75 1.99
C SER A 152 -1.70 9.44 1.51
N ILE A 153 -2.56 8.47 1.18
CA ILE A 153 -2.19 7.18 0.60
C ILE A 153 -2.55 7.20 -0.88
N ASN A 154 -1.60 6.77 -1.71
CA ASN A 154 -1.72 6.76 -3.17
C ASN A 154 -1.96 8.14 -3.82
N SER A 155 -1.58 9.24 -3.16
CA SER A 155 -1.70 10.60 -3.71
C SER A 155 -0.93 10.78 -5.02
N LEU A 156 0.21 10.11 -5.16
CA LEU A 156 1.03 10.12 -6.37
C LEU A 156 0.62 9.06 -7.39
N GLY A 157 -0.42 8.26 -7.12
CA GLY A 157 -0.88 7.22 -8.04
C GLY A 157 0.08 6.04 -8.21
N GLN A 158 0.92 5.79 -7.20
CA GLN A 158 2.01 4.80 -7.25
C GLN A 158 1.64 3.44 -6.67
N LEU A 159 0.38 3.23 -6.27
CA LEU A 159 -0.13 1.90 -5.94
C LEU A 159 0.15 0.97 -7.12
N TYR A 160 0.86 -0.12 -6.84
CA TYR A 160 1.18 -1.14 -7.83
C TYR A 160 1.10 -2.50 -7.19
N PHE A 161 0.20 -3.33 -7.71
CA PHE A 161 -0.09 -4.64 -7.18
C PHE A 161 -0.01 -5.66 -8.34
N GLU A 162 1.06 -6.46 -8.35
CA GLU A 162 1.23 -7.54 -9.32
C GLU A 162 0.36 -8.73 -8.92
N HIS A 163 -0.75 -8.95 -9.63
CA HIS A 163 -1.64 -10.09 -9.39
C HIS A 163 -0.96 -11.43 -9.71
N LEU A 164 -1.40 -12.51 -9.07
CA LEU A 164 -0.82 -13.82 -9.31
C LEU A 164 -1.17 -14.30 -10.72
N GLN A 165 -0.15 -14.74 -11.45
CA GLN A 165 -0.29 -15.33 -12.78
C GLN A 165 -0.10 -16.83 -12.71
N ILE A 166 -0.81 -17.56 -13.58
CA ILE A 166 -0.46 -18.94 -13.87
C ILE A 166 0.90 -18.90 -14.60
N PRO A 167 1.90 -19.68 -14.17
CA PRO A 167 3.14 -19.80 -14.91
C PRO A 167 2.84 -20.21 -16.35
N LEU A 168 3.39 -19.48 -17.32
CA LEU A 168 3.34 -19.93 -18.71
C LEU A 168 4.04 -21.29 -18.80
N GLU A 169 3.38 -22.30 -19.36
CA GLU A 169 4.06 -23.53 -19.72
C GLU A 169 5.21 -23.17 -20.68
N GLN A 170 6.40 -23.66 -20.38
CA GLN A 170 7.61 -23.45 -21.18
C GLN A 170 7.70 -24.50 -22.29
#